data_AF-A0A7M1LET2-F1
#
_entry.id   AF-A0A7M1LET2-F1
#
_cell.length_a   1.000
_cell.length_b   1.000
_cell.length_c   1.000
_cell.angle_alpha   90.00
_cell.angle_beta   90.00
_cell.angle_gamma   90.00
#
_symmetry.space_group_name_H-M   'P 1'
#
loop_
_entity.id
_entity.type
_entity.pdbx_description
1 polymer ?
#
loop_
_entity_poly.entity_id
_entity_poly.type
_entity_poly.pdbx_seq_one_letter_code
_entity_poly.pdbx_strand_id
1 'polypeptide(L)'
;MASKRHVYRNLLKTINEKKDKISELQEKLDSSCKHSIKGAFYKPYLCLECAKKFVSFCKENNYNLDVCLYRDAIDSIAQDEKIKAEAESKKAYEAELERINKITKYMAYKENQWNNWLNIYKNKQNLSYDEIGKRYERYVGWYFEWVDMPRKKVTYRGILEGKNDLGVDLVVEPSYDKAILVQCKMWNQEKDMRYDILAKLHMARDLYRQQYPHKKEIKLMLIIQNDNLDEKSREICKRLRIEYNPNIKYNDEYPMVKCNLESKIYHLPDDPLYDKIHMHKSTRKYVATIKEAEALGCRRQEASMPNFMK
;
A
#
# COMPACT_ATOMS: atom_id res chain seq x y z
N MET A 1 -55.07 7.43 5.07
CA MET A 1 -54.73 8.77 5.64
C MET A 1 -55.96 9.62 6.05
N ALA A 2 -57.16 9.40 5.50
CA ALA A 2 -58.35 10.23 5.78
C ALA A 2 -59.00 10.01 7.17
N SER A 3 -59.02 8.77 7.71
CA SER A 3 -59.63 8.52 9.03
C SER A 3 -58.80 9.07 10.20
N LYS A 4 -57.46 9.03 10.09
CA LYS A 4 -56.53 9.58 11.09
C LYS A 4 -56.76 11.08 11.32
N ARG A 5 -56.92 11.88 10.25
CA ARG A 5 -57.17 13.34 10.37
C ARG A 5 -58.48 13.68 11.09
N HIS A 6 -59.48 12.81 11.03
CA HIS A 6 -60.79 13.06 11.62
C HIS A 6 -60.78 12.91 13.15
N VAL A 7 -60.14 11.84 13.64
CA VAL A 7 -59.94 11.62 15.09
C VAL A 7 -59.13 12.75 15.71
N TYR A 8 -58.06 13.21 15.05
CA TYR A 8 -57.22 14.31 15.54
C TYR A 8 -57.88 15.70 15.47
N ARG A 9 -58.79 15.96 14.53
CA ARG A 9 -59.54 17.23 14.49
C ARG A 9 -60.52 17.35 15.65
N ASN A 10 -61.20 16.26 16.01
CA ASN A 10 -62.11 16.24 17.15
C ASN A 10 -61.33 16.48 18.46
N LEU A 11 -60.13 15.91 18.56
CA LEU A 11 -59.22 16.16 19.67
C LEU A 11 -58.78 17.63 19.81
N LEU A 12 -58.34 18.26 18.72
CA LEU A 12 -57.94 19.68 18.72
C LEU A 12 -59.11 20.60 19.10
N LYS A 13 -60.35 20.19 18.78
CA LYS A 13 -61.57 20.89 19.16
C LYS A 13 -61.79 20.84 20.68
N THR A 14 -61.71 19.65 21.29
CA THR A 14 -61.84 19.46 22.75
C THR A 14 -60.71 20.13 23.54
N ILE A 15 -59.49 20.17 22.99
CA ILE A 15 -58.36 20.88 23.61
C ILE A 15 -58.52 22.40 23.49
N ASN A 16 -58.94 22.91 22.32
CA ASN A 16 -59.19 24.35 22.13
C ASN A 16 -60.34 24.88 23.01
N GLU A 17 -61.35 24.06 23.30
CA GLU A 17 -62.44 24.37 24.24
C GLU A 17 -61.96 24.53 25.69
N LYS A 18 -60.73 24.10 26.01
CA LYS A 18 -60.13 24.22 27.35
C LYS A 18 -58.89 25.14 27.38
N LYS A 19 -58.77 26.04 26.40
CA LYS A 19 -57.62 26.96 26.20
C LYS A 19 -57.18 27.69 27.47
N ASP A 20 -58.11 28.10 28.33
CA ASP A 20 -57.81 28.87 29.54
C ASP A 20 -57.05 28.07 30.61
N LYS A 21 -57.13 26.73 30.57
CA LYS A 21 -56.33 25.85 31.43
C LYS A 21 -54.92 25.63 30.89
N ILE A 22 -54.66 25.86 29.60
CA ILE A 22 -53.37 25.55 28.94
C ILE A 22 -52.22 26.46 29.42
N SER A 23 -52.53 27.64 29.96
CA SER A 23 -51.52 28.57 30.48
C SER A 23 -50.93 28.10 31.82
N GLU A 24 -51.74 27.53 32.73
CA GLU A 24 -51.24 26.87 33.96
C GLU A 24 -50.44 25.59 33.67
N LEU A 25 -50.65 24.99 32.48
CA LEU A 25 -50.03 23.73 32.06
C LEU A 25 -48.58 23.86 31.58
N GLN A 26 -48.11 25.08 31.31
CA GLN A 26 -46.78 25.34 30.76
C GLN A 26 -45.67 25.31 31.83
N GLU A 27 -45.99 25.48 33.13
CA GLU A 27 -44.98 25.58 34.20
C GLU A 27 -44.50 24.23 34.77
N LYS A 28 -45.21 23.11 34.50
CA LYS A 28 -44.95 21.82 35.19
C LYS A 28 -44.24 20.73 34.37
N LEU A 29 -43.83 21.00 33.13
CA LEU A 29 -43.33 19.96 32.22
C LEU A 29 -41.86 20.12 31.83
N ASP A 30 -41.06 19.17 32.29
CA ASP A 30 -39.63 19.11 32.00
C ASP A 30 -39.34 18.74 30.53
N SER A 31 -38.42 19.49 29.93
CA SER A 31 -38.23 19.70 28.49
C SER A 31 -37.41 18.62 27.78
N SER A 32 -37.62 17.34 28.09
CA SER A 32 -36.81 16.25 27.52
C SER A 32 -37.15 15.84 26.07
N CYS A 33 -38.06 16.55 25.39
CA CYS A 33 -38.39 16.28 23.99
C CYS A 33 -37.95 17.44 23.08
N LYS A 34 -37.36 17.10 21.92
CA LYS A 34 -36.94 18.01 20.85
C LYS A 34 -38.03 18.98 20.33
N HIS A 35 -39.30 18.82 20.73
CA HIS A 35 -40.43 19.63 20.26
C HIS A 35 -40.88 20.77 21.19
N SER A 36 -40.18 21.09 22.30
CA SER A 36 -40.60 22.06 23.34
C SER A 36 -41.95 21.72 24.01
N ILE A 37 -42.27 22.39 25.12
CA ILE A 37 -43.56 22.23 25.84
C ILE A 37 -44.74 22.47 24.89
N LYS A 38 -44.60 23.41 23.94
CA LYS A 38 -45.61 23.68 22.91
C LYS A 38 -45.85 22.46 21.99
N GLY A 39 -44.82 21.70 21.66
CA GLY A 39 -44.96 20.50 20.85
C GLY A 39 -45.69 19.37 21.56
N ALA A 40 -45.42 19.16 22.84
CA ALA A 40 -46.07 18.11 23.64
C ALA A 40 -47.58 18.34 23.81
N PHE A 41 -48.03 19.60 23.92
CA PHE A 41 -49.43 19.93 24.18
C PHE A 41 -50.23 20.34 22.96
N TYR A 42 -49.67 21.18 22.07
CA TYR A 42 -50.41 21.63 20.88
C TYR A 42 -50.33 20.63 19.74
N LYS A 43 -49.33 19.75 19.73
CA LYS A 43 -49.10 18.77 18.67
C LYS A 43 -48.52 17.45 19.21
N PRO A 44 -49.19 16.77 20.17
CA PRO A 44 -48.70 15.55 20.82
C PRO A 44 -48.33 14.42 19.83
N TYR A 45 -48.93 14.43 18.64
CA TYR A 45 -48.70 13.48 17.56
C TYR A 45 -47.36 13.63 16.81
N LEU A 46 -46.54 14.63 17.14
CA LEU A 46 -45.27 14.87 16.43
C LEU A 46 -44.19 13.83 16.74
N CYS A 47 -44.25 13.17 17.90
CA CYS A 47 -43.37 12.04 18.23
C CYS A 47 -43.91 11.22 19.39
N LEU A 48 -43.31 10.05 19.60
CA LEU A 48 -43.73 9.09 20.62
C LEU A 48 -43.69 9.68 22.03
N GLU A 49 -42.64 10.44 22.36
CA GLU A 49 -42.50 11.03 23.70
C GLU A 49 -43.49 12.17 23.97
N CYS A 50 -43.84 12.97 22.97
CA CYS A 50 -44.91 13.96 23.12
C CYS A 50 -46.27 13.28 23.37
N ALA A 51 -46.55 12.19 22.65
CA ALA A 51 -47.80 11.44 22.80
C ALA A 51 -47.90 10.76 24.17
N LYS A 52 -46.83 10.10 24.64
CA LYS A 52 -46.77 9.49 25.98
C LYS A 52 -46.96 10.50 27.10
N LYS A 53 -46.24 11.64 27.04
CA LYS A 53 -46.37 12.72 28.05
C LYS A 53 -47.79 13.28 28.11
N PHE A 54 -48.42 13.50 26.95
CA PHE A 54 -49.79 13.98 26.88
C PHE A 54 -50.79 13.00 27.51
N VAL A 55 -50.64 11.69 27.25
CA VAL A 55 -51.49 10.66 27.87
C VAL A 55 -51.29 10.58 29.39
N SER A 56 -50.04 10.63 29.88
CA SER A 56 -49.75 10.66 31.33
C SER A 56 -50.43 11.84 32.00
N PHE A 57 -50.27 13.03 31.41
CA PHE A 57 -50.88 14.26 31.90
C PHE A 57 -52.41 14.16 32.00
N CYS A 58 -53.07 13.64 30.97
CA CYS A 58 -54.53 13.54 30.99
C CYS A 58 -55.05 12.55 32.03
N LYS A 59 -54.30 11.46 32.30
CA LYS A 59 -54.59 10.51 33.38
C LYS A 59 -54.46 11.17 34.76
N GLU A 60 -53.37 11.90 35.00
CA GLU A 60 -53.11 12.58 36.29
C GLU A 60 -54.17 13.63 36.64
N ASN A 61 -54.83 14.21 35.62
CA ASN A 61 -55.82 15.27 35.79
C ASN A 61 -57.27 14.81 35.58
N ASN A 62 -57.51 13.49 35.56
CA ASN A 62 -58.84 12.88 35.44
C ASN A 62 -59.64 13.35 34.23
N TYR A 63 -58.97 13.70 33.12
CA TYR A 63 -59.64 14.02 31.88
C TYR A 63 -60.12 12.73 31.22
N ASN A 64 -61.43 12.65 30.95
CA ASN A 64 -62.06 11.51 30.28
C ASN A 64 -61.61 11.48 28.80
N LEU A 65 -60.42 10.92 28.56
CA LEU A 65 -59.93 10.59 27.24
C LEU A 65 -60.47 9.22 26.87
N ASP A 66 -60.93 9.08 25.62
CA ASP A 66 -61.10 7.76 25.03
C ASP A 66 -59.71 7.13 24.84
N VAL A 67 -59.28 6.40 25.87
CA VAL A 67 -57.92 5.84 26.02
C VAL A 67 -57.57 4.90 24.85
N CYS A 68 -58.58 4.28 24.24
CA CYS A 68 -58.43 3.39 23.09
C CYS A 68 -57.91 4.14 21.85
N LEU A 69 -58.46 5.32 21.56
CA LEU A 69 -58.03 6.15 20.42
C LEU A 69 -56.58 6.66 20.55
N TYR A 70 -56.10 6.85 21.78
CA TYR A 70 -54.73 7.29 22.06
C TYR A 70 -53.70 6.17 21.98
N ARG A 71 -54.08 4.97 22.40
CA ARG A 71 -53.21 3.79 22.34
C ARG A 71 -52.88 3.43 20.89
N ASP A 72 -53.89 3.41 20.02
CA ASP A 72 -53.70 3.16 18.58
C ASP A 72 -52.81 4.21 17.90
N ALA A 73 -52.91 5.47 18.33
CA ALA A 73 -52.06 6.55 17.86
C ALA A 73 -50.60 6.38 18.30
N ILE A 74 -50.36 6.02 19.56
CA ILE A 74 -49.04 5.75 20.12
C ILE A 74 -48.39 4.55 19.44
N ASP A 75 -49.13 3.46 19.27
CA ASP A 75 -48.63 2.23 18.63
C ASP A 75 -48.30 2.49 17.16
N SER A 76 -49.10 3.29 16.44
CA SER A 76 -48.79 3.72 15.08
C SER A 76 -47.52 4.57 14.99
N ILE A 77 -47.28 5.49 15.95
CA ILE A 77 -46.08 6.34 15.96
C ILE A 77 -44.83 5.51 16.30
N ALA A 78 -44.94 4.59 17.26
CA ALA A 78 -43.86 3.68 17.63
C ALA A 78 -43.45 2.79 16.45
N GLN A 79 -44.43 2.27 15.69
CA GLN A 79 -44.17 1.48 14.50
C GLN A 79 -43.49 2.31 13.39
N ASP A 80 -43.93 3.56 13.17
CA ASP A 80 -43.33 4.46 12.19
C ASP A 80 -41.89 4.87 12.58
N GLU A 81 -41.62 5.11 13.87
CA GLU A 81 -40.27 5.40 14.39
C GLU A 81 -39.33 4.19 14.25
N LYS A 82 -39.83 2.97 14.51
CA LYS A 82 -39.07 1.72 14.31
C LYS A 82 -38.69 1.50 12.84
N ILE A 83 -39.65 1.65 11.92
CA ILE A 83 -39.41 1.54 10.47
C ILE A 83 -38.38 2.57 10.00
N LYS A 84 -38.44 3.81 10.53
CA LYS A 84 -37.45 4.84 10.23
C LYS A 84 -36.05 4.48 10.71
N ALA A 85 -35.91 3.97 11.94
CA ALA A 85 -34.62 3.55 12.48
C ALA A 85 -34.01 2.37 11.69
N GLU A 86 -34.82 1.39 11.30
CA GLU A 86 -34.37 0.27 10.45
C GLU A 86 -33.95 0.76 9.04
N ALA A 87 -34.68 1.71 8.46
CA ALA A 87 -34.34 2.32 7.18
C ALA A 87 -33.04 3.17 7.26
N GLU A 88 -32.84 3.93 8.32
CA GLU A 88 -31.61 4.69 8.58
C GLU A 88 -30.41 3.76 8.76
N SER A 89 -30.56 2.67 9.52
CA SER A 89 -29.53 1.64 9.69
C SER A 89 -29.18 0.96 8.36
N LYS A 90 -30.18 0.63 7.54
CA LYS A 90 -29.96 0.04 6.21
C LYS A 90 -29.20 1.00 5.29
N LYS A 91 -29.58 2.29 5.29
CA LYS A 91 -28.90 3.33 4.51
C LYS A 91 -27.45 3.53 4.95
N ALA A 92 -27.17 3.48 6.25
CA ALA A 92 -25.82 3.55 6.79
C ALA A 92 -24.97 2.35 6.35
N TYR A 93 -25.53 1.13 6.39
CA TYR A 93 -24.87 -0.08 5.91
C TYR A 93 -24.58 -0.02 4.41
N GLU A 94 -25.55 0.40 3.59
CA GLU A 94 -25.37 0.57 2.13
C GLU A 94 -24.27 1.59 1.81
N ALA A 95 -24.21 2.71 2.55
CA ALA A 95 -23.16 3.72 2.39
C ALA A 95 -21.75 3.20 2.74
N GLU A 96 -21.62 2.39 3.79
CA GLU A 96 -20.33 1.78 4.14
C GLU A 96 -19.94 0.70 3.11
N LEU A 97 -20.90 -0.08 2.61
CA LEU A 97 -20.66 -1.05 1.54
C LEU A 97 -20.17 -0.36 0.25
N GLU A 98 -20.77 0.77 -0.12
CA GLU A 98 -20.36 1.62 -1.24
C GLU A 98 -18.91 2.13 -1.07
N ARG A 99 -18.55 2.56 0.15
CA ARG A 99 -17.19 3.00 0.49
C ARG A 99 -16.18 1.86 0.35
N ILE A 100 -16.47 0.69 0.92
CA ILE A 100 -15.64 -0.51 0.81
C ILE A 100 -15.46 -0.88 -0.66
N ASN A 101 -16.55 -0.90 -1.45
CA ASN A 101 -16.50 -1.20 -2.88
C ASN A 101 -15.60 -0.23 -3.67
N LYS A 102 -15.65 1.07 -3.35
CA LYS A 102 -14.77 2.08 -3.97
C LYS A 102 -13.30 1.83 -3.62
N ILE A 103 -13.00 1.53 -2.37
CA ILE A 103 -11.63 1.20 -1.92
C ILE A 103 -11.15 -0.06 -2.63
N THR A 104 -11.96 -1.13 -2.66
CA THR A 104 -11.62 -2.39 -3.34
C THR A 104 -11.35 -2.17 -4.83
N LYS A 105 -12.19 -1.42 -5.53
CA LYS A 105 -11.98 -1.08 -6.95
C LYS A 105 -10.70 -0.29 -7.18
N TYR A 106 -10.41 0.71 -6.33
CA TYR A 106 -9.18 1.49 -6.42
C TYR A 106 -7.94 0.62 -6.19
N MET A 107 -7.97 -0.26 -5.19
CA MET A 107 -6.87 -1.20 -4.89
C MET A 107 -6.63 -2.16 -6.06
N ALA A 108 -7.69 -2.76 -6.62
CA ALA A 108 -7.59 -3.63 -7.79
C ALA A 108 -7.05 -2.91 -9.03
N TYR A 109 -7.49 -1.65 -9.26
CA TYR A 109 -6.93 -0.82 -10.32
C TYR A 109 -5.42 -0.59 -10.11
N LYS A 110 -5.00 -0.23 -8.89
CA LYS A 110 -3.58 -0.03 -8.55
C LYS A 110 -2.75 -1.30 -8.69
N GLU A 111 -3.25 -2.44 -8.24
CA GLU A 111 -2.60 -3.74 -8.38
C GLU A 111 -2.36 -4.08 -9.84
N ASN A 112 -3.37 -3.86 -10.69
CA ASN A 112 -3.24 -4.04 -12.14
C ASN A 112 -2.19 -3.09 -12.74
N GLN A 113 -2.10 -1.84 -12.25
CA GLN A 113 -1.07 -0.89 -12.69
C GLN A 113 0.35 -1.37 -12.37
N TRP A 114 0.60 -1.93 -11.18
CA TRP A 114 1.96 -2.37 -10.81
C TRP A 114 2.38 -3.67 -11.50
N ASN A 115 1.44 -4.61 -11.66
CA ASN A 115 1.70 -5.82 -12.44
C ASN A 115 1.96 -5.46 -13.91
N ASN A 116 1.16 -4.55 -14.46
CA ASN A 116 1.39 -4.01 -15.79
C ASN A 116 2.74 -3.28 -15.89
N TRP A 117 3.11 -2.48 -14.90
CA TRP A 117 4.41 -1.80 -14.85
C TRP A 117 5.58 -2.80 -14.85
N LEU A 118 5.52 -3.85 -14.04
CA LEU A 118 6.60 -4.86 -13.98
C LEU A 118 6.72 -5.59 -15.32
N ASN A 119 5.58 -5.89 -15.96
CA ASN A 119 5.55 -6.45 -17.31
C ASN A 119 6.13 -5.47 -18.35
N ILE A 120 5.78 -4.19 -18.29
CA ILE A 120 6.35 -3.16 -19.18
C ILE A 120 7.87 -3.05 -18.96
N TYR A 121 8.33 -3.04 -17.71
CA TYR A 121 9.75 -3.02 -17.39
C TYR A 121 10.45 -4.21 -18.03
N LYS A 122 9.98 -5.43 -17.80
CA LYS A 122 10.59 -6.64 -18.38
C LYS A 122 10.64 -6.60 -19.91
N ASN A 123 9.52 -6.25 -20.53
CA ASN A 123 9.35 -6.29 -22.00
C ASN A 123 9.77 -5.01 -22.72
N LYS A 124 10.35 -4.02 -22.01
CA LYS A 124 10.74 -2.74 -22.60
C LYS A 124 11.71 -2.95 -23.77
N GLN A 125 11.27 -2.54 -24.95
CA GLN A 125 12.08 -2.55 -26.17
C GLN A 125 12.97 -1.30 -26.23
N ASN A 126 14.05 -1.37 -27.01
CA ASN A 126 14.97 -0.24 -27.27
C ASN A 126 15.60 0.36 -26.00
N LEU A 127 16.17 -0.52 -25.16
CA LEU A 127 16.89 -0.10 -23.95
C LEU A 127 18.13 0.72 -24.31
N SER A 128 18.38 1.79 -23.56
CA SER A 128 19.65 2.52 -23.64
C SER A 128 20.81 1.64 -23.13
N TYR A 129 22.05 1.95 -23.53
CA TYR A 129 23.23 1.22 -23.03
C TYR A 129 23.35 1.28 -21.50
N ASP A 130 22.97 2.38 -20.88
CA ASP A 130 22.95 2.54 -19.42
C ASP A 130 21.91 1.62 -18.77
N GLU A 131 20.70 1.54 -19.34
CA GLU A 131 19.66 0.63 -18.85
C GLU A 131 20.03 -0.85 -19.01
N ILE A 132 20.66 -1.21 -20.13
CA ILE A 132 21.19 -2.57 -20.35
C ILE A 132 22.23 -2.89 -19.27
N GLY A 133 23.18 -1.97 -19.02
CA GLY A 133 24.19 -2.11 -17.97
C GLY A 133 23.57 -2.33 -16.60
N LYS A 134 22.68 -1.43 -16.17
CA LYS A 134 22.00 -1.52 -14.87
C LYS A 134 21.19 -2.80 -14.71
N ARG A 135 20.49 -3.25 -15.76
CA ARG A 135 19.75 -4.52 -15.73
C ARG A 135 20.68 -5.71 -15.56
N TYR A 136 21.81 -5.71 -16.26
CA TYR A 136 22.81 -6.77 -16.14
C TYR A 136 23.48 -6.77 -14.75
N GLU A 137 23.85 -5.61 -14.23
CA GLU A 137 24.38 -5.47 -12.86
C GLU A 137 23.39 -6.00 -11.81
N ARG A 138 22.10 -5.63 -11.93
CA ARG A 138 21.03 -6.15 -11.07
C ARG A 138 20.93 -7.67 -11.12
N TYR A 139 20.96 -8.25 -12.33
CA TYR A 139 20.91 -9.70 -12.53
C TYR A 139 22.11 -10.42 -11.94
N VAL A 140 23.33 -9.93 -12.20
CA VAL A 140 24.56 -10.53 -11.64
C VAL A 140 24.57 -10.40 -10.12
N GLY A 141 24.11 -9.28 -9.57
CA GLY A 141 23.96 -9.12 -8.13
C GLY A 141 22.95 -10.12 -7.53
N TRP A 142 21.80 -10.32 -8.17
CA TRP A 142 20.83 -11.36 -7.77
C TRP A 142 21.46 -12.77 -7.80
N TYR A 143 22.22 -13.08 -8.86
CA TYR A 143 22.90 -14.36 -9.00
C TYR A 143 23.87 -14.61 -7.82
N PHE A 144 24.67 -13.62 -7.44
CA PHE A 144 25.51 -13.74 -6.25
C PHE A 144 24.71 -13.85 -4.96
N GLU A 145 23.69 -13.01 -4.76
CA GLU A 145 22.91 -12.98 -3.52
C GLU A 145 22.09 -14.26 -3.29
N TRP A 146 21.69 -14.97 -4.35
CA TRP A 146 20.67 -16.01 -4.28
C TRP A 146 21.05 -17.36 -4.88
N VAL A 147 21.95 -17.39 -5.87
CA VAL A 147 22.31 -18.61 -6.59
C VAL A 147 23.70 -19.10 -6.16
N ASP A 148 24.73 -18.30 -6.39
CA ASP A 148 26.13 -18.71 -6.17
C ASP A 148 26.57 -18.56 -4.70
N MET A 149 26.21 -17.43 -4.07
CA MET A 149 26.57 -17.15 -2.68
C MET A 149 25.34 -16.74 -1.85
N PRO A 150 24.40 -17.69 -1.60
CA PRO A 150 23.15 -17.38 -0.93
C PRO A 150 23.36 -16.59 0.37
N ARG A 151 22.65 -15.47 0.48
CA ARG A 151 22.64 -14.59 1.65
C ARG A 151 23.97 -13.89 1.95
N LYS A 152 24.84 -13.70 0.96
CA LYS A 152 25.99 -12.79 1.10
C LYS A 152 25.60 -11.34 0.80
N LYS A 153 26.35 -10.40 1.38
CA LYS A 153 26.09 -8.98 1.17
C LYS A 153 26.65 -8.58 -0.20
N VAL A 154 25.78 -8.03 -1.04
CA VAL A 154 26.15 -7.43 -2.33
C VAL A 154 25.80 -5.94 -2.28
N THR A 155 26.71 -5.12 -2.81
CA THR A 155 26.53 -3.67 -2.96
C THR A 155 26.62 -3.31 -4.43
N TYR A 156 25.58 -2.66 -4.96
CA TYR A 156 25.44 -2.26 -6.37
C TYR A 156 26.15 -0.93 -6.65
N ARG A 157 27.47 -0.92 -6.52
CA ARG A 157 28.28 0.29 -6.58
C ARG A 157 28.17 1.03 -7.91
N GLY A 158 28.16 0.32 -9.04
CA GLY A 158 27.99 0.94 -10.38
C GLY A 158 26.69 1.73 -10.48
N ILE A 159 25.58 1.14 -10.04
CA ILE A 159 24.27 1.81 -10.01
C ILE A 159 24.23 2.98 -9.00
N LEU A 160 24.83 2.81 -7.83
CA LEU A 160 24.75 3.79 -6.73
C LEU A 160 25.71 4.98 -6.89
N GLU A 161 26.89 4.76 -7.45
CA GLU A 161 27.97 5.77 -7.55
C GLU A 161 28.17 6.27 -9.00
N GLY A 162 27.62 5.57 -10.00
CA GLY A 162 27.76 5.92 -11.41
C GLY A 162 29.23 6.02 -11.81
N LYS A 163 29.63 7.14 -12.43
CA LYS A 163 31.01 7.35 -12.91
C LYS A 163 32.08 7.37 -11.80
N ASN A 164 31.70 7.45 -10.53
CA ASN A 164 32.62 7.47 -9.39
C ASN A 164 32.90 6.06 -8.83
N ASP A 165 32.38 5.02 -9.46
CA ASP A 165 32.51 3.62 -9.05
C ASP A 165 33.93 3.02 -9.19
N LEU A 166 34.84 3.75 -9.86
CA LEU A 166 36.21 3.34 -10.18
C LEU A 166 36.28 2.05 -11.03
N GLY A 167 35.23 1.72 -11.77
CA GLY A 167 35.13 0.47 -12.53
C GLY A 167 34.81 -0.76 -11.66
N VAL A 168 34.10 -0.58 -10.54
CA VAL A 168 33.58 -1.69 -9.74
C VAL A 168 32.07 -1.57 -9.72
N ASP A 169 31.39 -2.47 -10.43
CA ASP A 169 29.94 -2.47 -10.52
C ASP A 169 29.32 -3.10 -9.27
N LEU A 170 29.87 -4.21 -8.78
CA LEU A 170 29.41 -4.88 -7.56
C LEU A 170 30.57 -5.11 -6.58
N VAL A 171 30.26 -4.98 -5.30
CA VAL A 171 31.11 -5.47 -4.21
C VAL A 171 30.37 -6.60 -3.51
N VAL A 172 30.90 -7.81 -3.60
CA VAL A 172 30.39 -9.00 -2.89
C VAL A 172 31.24 -9.24 -1.66
N GLU A 173 30.61 -9.43 -0.50
CA GLU A 173 31.29 -9.67 0.77
C GLU A 173 30.92 -11.07 1.31
N PRO A 174 31.70 -12.12 0.97
CA PRO A 174 31.45 -13.49 1.46
C PRO A 174 31.61 -13.62 2.98
N SER A 175 32.50 -12.84 3.58
CA SER A 175 32.77 -12.76 5.02
C SER A 175 33.29 -11.37 5.39
N TYR A 176 33.49 -11.14 6.69
CA TYR A 176 33.99 -9.87 7.21
C TYR A 176 35.34 -9.46 6.59
N ASP A 177 36.26 -10.41 6.42
CA ASP A 177 37.64 -10.19 5.97
C ASP A 177 37.86 -10.44 4.48
N LYS A 178 36.80 -10.75 3.72
CA LYS A 178 36.88 -11.04 2.28
C LYS A 178 36.00 -10.10 1.46
N ALA A 179 36.45 -9.80 0.25
CA ALA A 179 35.69 -9.08 -0.75
C ALA A 179 35.98 -9.61 -2.16
N ILE A 180 34.98 -9.52 -3.03
CA ILE A 180 35.11 -9.75 -4.47
C ILE A 180 34.64 -8.46 -5.15
N LEU A 181 35.56 -7.81 -5.86
CA LEU A 181 35.24 -6.64 -6.67
C LEU A 181 34.89 -7.12 -8.08
N VAL A 182 33.66 -6.85 -8.49
CA VAL A 182 33.10 -7.37 -9.73
C VAL A 182 32.88 -6.22 -10.70
N GLN A 183 33.37 -6.39 -11.91
CA GLN A 183 32.96 -5.57 -13.06
C GLN A 183 32.07 -6.44 -13.96
N CYS A 184 30.93 -5.90 -14.35
CA CYS A 184 29.95 -6.46 -15.26
C CYS A 184 30.06 -5.78 -16.63
N LYS A 185 30.13 -6.58 -17.69
CA LYS A 185 30.13 -6.09 -19.07
C LYS A 185 29.24 -6.93 -19.97
N MET A 186 28.13 -6.33 -20.38
CA MET A 186 27.22 -6.91 -21.36
C MET A 186 27.55 -6.37 -22.76
N TRP A 187 28.60 -6.92 -23.38
CA TRP A 187 28.99 -6.55 -24.74
C TRP A 187 28.36 -7.43 -25.80
N ASN A 188 28.10 -6.82 -26.96
CA ASN A 188 27.82 -7.54 -28.20
C ASN A 188 29.04 -8.37 -28.60
N GLN A 189 28.83 -9.48 -29.32
CA GLN A 189 29.87 -10.45 -29.70
C GLN A 189 31.06 -9.83 -30.46
N GLU A 190 30.85 -8.73 -31.17
CA GLU A 190 31.86 -8.10 -32.04
C GLU A 190 32.72 -7.04 -31.35
N LYS A 191 32.48 -6.71 -30.08
CA LYS A 191 33.27 -5.69 -29.38
C LYS A 191 34.45 -6.31 -28.66
N ASP A 192 35.64 -5.90 -29.08
CA ASP A 192 36.89 -6.23 -28.40
C ASP A 192 36.94 -5.62 -27.00
N MET A 193 37.47 -6.40 -26.07
CA MET A 193 37.78 -5.92 -24.74
C MET A 193 38.85 -4.84 -24.80
N ARG A 194 38.61 -3.73 -24.13
CA ARG A 194 39.63 -2.71 -23.94
C ARG A 194 40.41 -2.97 -22.65
N TYR A 195 41.73 -2.92 -22.77
CA TYR A 195 42.69 -3.05 -21.66
C TYR A 195 42.40 -2.13 -20.46
N ASP A 196 41.82 -0.94 -20.72
CA ASP A 196 41.56 0.06 -19.69
C ASP A 196 40.65 -0.46 -18.57
N ILE A 197 39.79 -1.43 -18.87
CA ILE A 197 38.84 -1.99 -17.90
C ILE A 197 39.55 -2.90 -16.90
N LEU A 198 40.46 -3.76 -17.37
CA LEU A 198 41.25 -4.64 -16.50
C LEU A 198 42.18 -3.82 -15.60
N ALA A 199 42.78 -2.77 -16.14
CA ALA A 199 43.62 -1.84 -15.39
C ALA A 199 42.82 -1.11 -14.29
N LYS A 200 41.63 -0.59 -14.61
CA LYS A 200 40.73 0.07 -13.64
C LYS A 200 40.32 -0.86 -12.50
N LEU A 201 39.88 -2.07 -12.82
CA LEU A 201 39.49 -3.05 -11.82
C LEU A 201 40.66 -3.42 -10.90
N HIS A 202 41.86 -3.57 -11.46
CA HIS A 202 43.07 -3.77 -10.68
C HIS A 202 43.39 -2.61 -9.74
N MET A 203 43.36 -1.37 -10.23
CA MET A 203 43.57 -0.17 -9.40
C MET A 203 42.52 -0.06 -8.30
N ALA A 204 41.26 -0.39 -8.60
CA ALA A 204 40.17 -0.36 -7.63
C ALA A 204 40.42 -1.32 -6.46
N ARG A 205 41.08 -2.47 -6.67
CA ARG A 205 41.49 -3.37 -5.58
C ARG A 205 42.40 -2.68 -4.57
N ASP A 206 43.38 -1.94 -5.05
CA ASP A 206 44.39 -1.34 -4.19
C ASP A 206 43.78 -0.17 -3.39
N LEU A 207 42.91 0.63 -4.03
CA LEU A 207 42.12 1.65 -3.35
C LEU A 207 41.15 1.05 -2.33
N TYR A 208 40.45 -0.04 -2.69
CA TYR A 208 39.55 -0.73 -1.77
C TYR A 208 40.29 -1.30 -0.56
N ARG A 209 41.51 -1.83 -0.75
CA ARG A 209 42.37 -2.32 0.34
C ARG A 209 42.78 -1.19 1.29
N GLN A 210 43.10 -0.01 0.76
CA GLN A 210 43.44 1.17 1.58
C GLN A 210 42.23 1.65 2.39
N GLN A 211 41.05 1.69 1.77
CA GLN A 211 39.81 2.12 2.41
C GLN A 211 39.32 1.10 3.45
N TYR A 212 39.53 -0.19 3.21
CA TYR A 212 39.08 -1.28 4.08
C TYR A 212 40.23 -2.23 4.46
N PRO A 213 41.17 -1.81 5.33
CA PRO A 213 42.36 -2.62 5.68
C PRO A 213 42.06 -3.97 6.33
N HIS A 214 40.86 -4.13 6.91
CA HIS A 214 40.40 -5.39 7.49
C HIS A 214 40.06 -6.47 6.43
N LYS A 215 39.91 -6.08 5.15
CA LYS A 215 39.68 -6.98 4.02
C LYS A 215 41.00 -7.60 3.57
N LYS A 216 41.34 -8.75 4.19
CA LYS A 216 42.59 -9.48 3.97
C LYS A 216 42.66 -10.12 2.58
N GLU A 217 41.52 -10.66 2.11
CA GLU A 217 41.43 -11.29 0.78
C GLU A 217 40.52 -10.46 -0.11
N ILE A 218 41.07 -9.92 -1.21
CA ILE A 218 40.29 -9.16 -2.20
C ILE A 218 40.51 -9.79 -3.57
N LYS A 219 39.48 -10.44 -4.08
CA LYS A 219 39.45 -11.02 -5.42
C LYS A 219 38.92 -10.01 -6.44
N LEU A 220 39.36 -10.17 -7.68
CA LEU A 220 38.87 -9.41 -8.82
C LEU A 220 38.15 -10.34 -9.77
N MET A 221 36.94 -9.95 -10.18
CA MET A 221 36.13 -10.75 -11.09
C MET A 221 35.55 -9.90 -12.20
N LEU A 222 35.67 -10.39 -13.43
CA LEU A 222 35.08 -9.81 -14.63
C LEU A 222 33.97 -10.73 -15.15
N ILE A 223 32.74 -10.24 -15.09
CA ILE A 223 31.57 -10.96 -15.60
C ILE A 223 31.22 -10.42 -16.98
N ILE A 224 31.26 -11.30 -17.98
CA ILE A 224 31.01 -10.95 -19.39
C ILE A 224 29.86 -11.78 -19.95
N GLN A 225 28.99 -11.14 -20.73
CA GLN A 225 27.87 -11.86 -21.38
C GLN A 225 28.35 -12.83 -22.45
N ASN A 226 29.47 -12.53 -23.14
CA ASN A 226 30.05 -13.34 -24.20
C ASN A 226 31.55 -13.46 -23.96
N ASP A 227 32.16 -14.60 -24.28
CA ASP A 227 33.60 -14.80 -24.10
C ASP A 227 34.40 -14.15 -25.23
N ASN A 228 34.34 -12.82 -25.31
CA ASN A 228 34.99 -12.01 -26.34
C ASN A 228 36.40 -11.56 -25.91
N LEU A 229 37.03 -12.32 -25.02
CA LEU A 229 38.37 -12.04 -24.54
C LEU A 229 39.41 -12.48 -25.56
N ASP A 230 40.19 -11.53 -26.08
CA ASP A 230 41.37 -11.82 -26.90
C ASP A 230 42.50 -12.45 -26.05
N GLU A 231 43.49 -13.06 -26.71
CA GLU A 231 44.60 -13.74 -26.05
C GLU A 231 45.36 -12.82 -25.08
N LYS A 232 45.60 -11.58 -25.52
CA LYS A 232 46.29 -10.56 -24.72
C LYS A 232 45.52 -10.23 -23.44
N SER A 233 44.21 -10.04 -23.52
CA SER A 233 43.38 -9.75 -22.35
C SER A 233 43.33 -10.93 -21.39
N ARG A 234 43.33 -12.17 -21.89
CA ARG A 234 43.42 -13.38 -21.04
C ARG A 234 44.76 -13.44 -20.31
N GLU A 235 45.86 -13.13 -20.99
CA GLU A 235 47.18 -13.05 -20.36
C GLU A 235 47.21 -12.00 -19.25
N ILE A 236 46.61 -10.84 -19.47
CA ILE A 236 46.49 -9.78 -18.47
C ILE A 236 45.65 -10.22 -17.28
N CYS A 237 44.48 -10.85 -17.52
CA CYS A 237 43.66 -11.40 -16.45
C CYS A 237 44.46 -12.38 -15.58
N LYS A 238 45.21 -13.30 -16.21
CA LYS A 238 46.10 -14.23 -15.51
C LYS A 238 47.16 -13.51 -14.69
N ARG A 239 47.86 -12.54 -15.28
CA ARG A 239 48.93 -11.76 -14.62
C ARG A 239 48.42 -10.94 -13.44
N LEU A 240 47.26 -10.30 -13.59
CA LEU A 240 46.65 -9.44 -12.58
C LEU A 240 45.78 -10.21 -11.56
N ARG A 241 45.65 -11.54 -11.74
CA ARG A 241 44.79 -12.42 -10.95
C ARG A 241 43.33 -11.96 -10.95
N ILE A 242 42.84 -11.59 -12.13
CA ILE A 242 41.44 -11.28 -12.41
C ILE A 242 40.80 -12.56 -12.93
N GLU A 243 39.85 -13.09 -12.17
CA GLU A 243 38.99 -14.18 -12.63
C GLU A 243 37.99 -13.60 -13.65
N TYR A 244 37.66 -14.33 -14.71
CA TYR A 244 36.59 -13.93 -15.62
C TYR A 244 35.59 -15.06 -15.80
N ASN A 245 34.31 -14.73 -15.94
CA ASN A 245 33.25 -15.72 -16.06
C ASN A 245 32.27 -15.33 -17.18
N PRO A 246 32.29 -16.05 -18.32
CA PRO A 246 31.37 -15.83 -19.44
C PRO A 246 30.05 -16.62 -19.32
N ASN A 247 29.88 -17.44 -18.27
CA ASN A 247 28.77 -18.38 -18.12
C ASN A 247 27.55 -17.76 -17.42
N ILE A 248 27.69 -16.59 -16.81
CA ILE A 248 26.57 -15.84 -16.22
C ILE A 248 25.87 -15.06 -17.34
N LYS A 249 25.02 -15.77 -18.09
CA LYS A 249 24.20 -15.20 -19.16
C LYS A 249 23.00 -14.49 -18.56
N TYR A 250 22.75 -13.25 -19.00
CA TYR A 250 21.56 -12.48 -18.65
C TYR A 250 20.30 -13.29 -18.98
N ASN A 251 19.45 -13.44 -17.97
CA ASN A 251 18.10 -13.98 -18.08
C ASN A 251 17.16 -12.94 -17.48
N ASP A 252 16.21 -12.43 -18.26
CA ASP A 252 15.23 -11.42 -17.84
C ASP A 252 14.02 -12.00 -17.07
N GLU A 253 13.94 -13.33 -16.93
CA GLU A 253 12.93 -14.02 -16.13
C GLU A 253 13.29 -14.13 -14.64
N TYR A 254 14.49 -13.68 -14.23
CA TYR A 254 14.89 -13.72 -12.82
C TYR A 254 13.93 -12.93 -11.91
N PRO A 255 13.77 -13.33 -10.64
CA PRO A 255 12.89 -12.63 -9.72
C PRO A 255 13.44 -11.25 -9.37
N MET A 256 12.72 -10.19 -9.77
CA MET A 256 13.11 -8.79 -9.62
C MET A 256 12.39 -8.07 -8.48
N VAL A 257 11.46 -8.71 -7.78
CA VAL A 257 10.74 -8.07 -6.67
C VAL A 257 11.47 -8.36 -5.38
N LYS A 258 12.01 -7.31 -4.73
CA LYS A 258 12.72 -7.43 -3.45
C LYS A 258 11.74 -7.25 -2.29
N CYS A 259 11.54 -8.29 -1.50
CA CYS A 259 10.67 -8.29 -0.32
C CYS A 259 11.46 -8.14 0.98
N ASN A 260 10.95 -7.31 1.87
CA ASN A 260 11.33 -7.22 3.27
C ASN A 260 10.21 -7.72 4.17
N LEU A 261 10.38 -8.91 4.74
CA LEU A 261 9.36 -9.53 5.59
C LEU A 261 9.28 -8.88 6.98
N GLU A 262 10.34 -8.22 7.46
CA GLU A 262 10.32 -7.48 8.73
C GLU A 262 9.44 -6.23 8.64
N SER A 263 9.64 -5.40 7.61
CA SER A 263 8.85 -4.19 7.40
C SER A 263 7.55 -4.44 6.64
N LYS A 264 7.36 -5.66 6.12
CA LYS A 264 6.27 -6.04 5.21
C LYS A 264 6.18 -5.12 3.98
N ILE A 265 7.32 -4.81 3.36
CA ILE A 265 7.38 -3.93 2.18
C ILE A 265 8.08 -4.66 1.03
N TYR A 266 7.55 -4.51 -0.19
CA TYR A 266 8.25 -4.92 -1.41
C TYR A 266 8.65 -3.74 -2.29
N HIS A 267 9.76 -3.92 -2.98
CA HIS A 267 10.40 -2.95 -3.85
C HIS A 267 10.52 -3.48 -5.28
N LEU A 268 10.28 -2.60 -6.25
CA LEU A 268 10.40 -2.81 -7.68
C LEU A 268 11.67 -2.10 -8.20
N PRO A 269 12.21 -2.51 -9.36
CA PRO A 269 13.48 -1.99 -9.89
C PRO A 269 13.61 -0.46 -10.01
N ASP A 270 12.51 0.27 -10.18
CA ASP A 270 12.53 1.74 -10.28
C ASP A 270 12.39 2.45 -8.93
N ASP A 271 12.30 1.72 -7.82
CA ASP A 271 12.24 2.36 -6.51
C ASP A 271 13.59 2.98 -6.12
N PRO A 272 13.58 4.18 -5.52
CA PRO A 272 14.81 4.83 -5.04
C PRO A 272 15.65 4.01 -4.05
N LEU A 273 15.03 3.03 -3.38
CA LEU A 273 15.69 2.16 -2.41
C LEU A 273 16.05 0.78 -2.98
N TYR A 274 15.60 0.42 -4.19
CA TYR A 274 15.74 -0.94 -4.71
C TYR A 274 17.18 -1.46 -4.69
N ASP A 275 18.11 -0.67 -5.23
CA ASP A 275 19.53 -1.03 -5.33
C ASP A 275 20.30 -0.82 -4.01
N LYS A 276 19.68 -0.14 -3.03
CA LYS A 276 20.25 0.09 -1.69
C LYS A 276 19.93 -1.04 -0.70
N ILE A 277 18.97 -1.91 -1.05
CA ILE A 277 18.56 -3.01 -0.18
C ILE A 277 19.53 -4.17 -0.36
N HIS A 278 20.21 -4.52 0.73
CA HIS A 278 21.01 -5.73 0.81
C HIS A 278 20.15 -6.95 1.14
N MET A 279 20.31 -8.04 0.38
CA MET A 279 19.45 -9.23 0.48
C MET A 279 20.03 -10.34 1.39
N HIS A 280 21.08 -10.05 2.14
CA HIS A 280 21.77 -11.02 3.00
C HIS A 280 20.97 -11.49 4.22
N LYS A 281 19.95 -10.74 4.66
CA LYS A 281 19.15 -11.10 5.85
C LYS A 281 18.20 -12.27 5.56
N SER A 282 17.94 -13.10 6.57
CA SER A 282 17.00 -14.24 6.49
C SER A 282 15.57 -13.82 6.10
N THR A 283 15.19 -12.62 6.51
CA THR A 283 13.89 -11.96 6.30
C THR A 283 13.75 -11.26 4.96
N ARG A 284 14.74 -11.35 4.07
CA ARG A 284 14.71 -10.80 2.72
C ARG A 284 14.49 -11.91 1.71
N LYS A 285 13.68 -11.64 0.69
CA LYS A 285 13.38 -12.59 -0.39
C LYS A 285 13.24 -11.90 -1.73
N TYR A 286 13.68 -12.57 -2.78
CA TYR A 286 13.28 -12.26 -4.14
C TYR A 286 12.03 -13.06 -4.49
N VAL A 287 11.09 -12.42 -5.19
CA VAL A 287 9.91 -13.08 -5.77
C VAL A 287 9.71 -12.65 -7.22
N ALA A 288 9.04 -13.49 -8.01
CA ALA A 288 8.89 -13.28 -9.45
C ALA A 288 7.74 -12.31 -9.76
N THR A 289 6.72 -12.32 -8.90
CA THR A 289 5.47 -11.57 -9.10
C THR A 289 5.09 -10.74 -7.88
N ILE A 290 4.29 -9.69 -8.09
CA ILE A 290 3.74 -8.89 -6.99
C ILE A 290 2.77 -9.71 -6.14
N LYS A 291 1.98 -10.58 -6.79
CA LYS A 291 1.08 -11.51 -6.12
C LYS A 291 1.81 -12.40 -5.10
N GLU A 292 2.99 -12.90 -5.45
CA GLU A 292 3.85 -13.64 -4.50
C GLU A 292 4.31 -12.76 -3.33
N ALA A 293 4.67 -11.50 -3.58
CA ALA A 293 5.05 -10.56 -2.52
C ALA A 293 3.90 -10.30 -1.54
N GLU A 294 2.69 -10.09 -2.05
CA GLU A 294 1.49 -9.84 -1.26
C GLU A 294 1.03 -11.08 -0.50
N ALA A 295 1.16 -12.28 -1.10
CA ALA A 295 0.93 -13.55 -0.41
C ALA A 295 1.90 -13.76 0.77
N LEU A 296 3.12 -13.20 0.69
CA LEU A 296 4.07 -13.14 1.82
C LEU A 296 3.73 -12.03 2.84
N GLY A 297 2.61 -11.33 2.67
CA GLY A 297 2.15 -10.25 3.55
C GLY A 297 2.86 -8.92 3.34
N CYS A 298 3.59 -8.74 2.23
CA CYS A 298 4.22 -7.48 1.90
C CYS A 298 3.26 -6.55 1.16
N ARG A 299 3.33 -5.26 1.45
CA ARG A 299 2.65 -4.20 0.68
C ARG A 299 3.67 -3.39 -0.13
N ARG A 300 3.18 -2.69 -1.15
CA ARG A 300 4.01 -1.80 -1.96
C ARG A 300 4.64 -0.72 -1.09
N GLN A 301 5.91 -0.38 -1.32
CA GLN A 301 6.46 0.87 -0.81
C GLN A 301 5.66 2.03 -1.43
N GLU A 302 5.01 2.86 -0.61
CA GLU A 302 4.39 4.09 -1.10
C GLU A 302 5.48 5.04 -1.57
N ALA A 303 5.87 4.95 -2.84
CA ALA A 303 6.58 6.01 -3.51
C ALA A 303 5.61 7.18 -3.69
N SER A 304 6.09 8.41 -3.49
CA SER A 304 5.44 9.60 -4.05
C SER A 304 5.10 9.29 -5.52
N MET A 305 3.83 9.42 -5.92
CA MET A 305 3.36 9.05 -7.27
C MET A 305 4.39 9.42 -8.35
N PRO A 306 4.77 8.49 -9.25
CA PRO A 306 5.68 8.79 -10.34
C PRO A 306 5.20 10.02 -11.11
N ASN A 307 6.12 10.93 -11.47
CA ASN A 307 5.77 12.20 -12.13
C ASN A 307 5.06 12.03 -13.48
N PHE A 308 5.09 10.86 -14.11
CA PHE A 308 4.34 10.59 -15.35
C PHE A 308 2.84 10.28 -15.11
N MET A 309 2.41 10.20 -13.85
CA MET A 309 1.00 10.03 -13.45
C MET A 309 0.43 11.26 -12.74
N LYS A 310 1.14 12.39 -12.73
CA LYS A 310 0.65 13.68 -12.23
C LYS A 310 0.14 14.56 -13.35
#